data_AF-A0A2H0M776-F1
#
_entry.id   AF-A0A2H0M776-F1
#
_cell.length_a   1.000
_cell.length_b   1.000
_cell.length_c   1.000
_cell.angle_alpha   90.00
_cell.angle_beta   90.00
_cell.angle_gamma   90.00
#
_symmetry.space_group_name_H-M   'P 1'
#
loop_
_entity.id
_entity.type
_entity.pdbx_description
1 polymer ?
#
loop_
_entity_poly.entity_id
_entity_poly.type
_entity_poly.pdbx_seq_one_letter_code
_entity_poly.pdbx_strand_id
1 'polypeptide(L)'
;MKFIRREKLKKYLPHICAFVVFLVVPVLVSAQPTNSGAIPNPLGEGTDTFEGFIRKILSDVVVPIGSVIVTFFLIFSGFLFVTAQGNEEKLKRAKTAILWTVIGAAVLLGAVAISELVESTVDELKTK
;
A
#
# COMPACT_ATOMS: atom_id res chain seq x y z
N MET A 1 -40.13 -2.03 11.75
CA MET A 1 -38.68 -1.88 11.45
C MET A 1 -37.95 -3.01 12.19
N LYS A 2 -37.44 -4.03 11.46
CA LYS A 2 -36.90 -5.27 12.07
C LYS A 2 -35.59 -4.97 12.80
N PHE A 3 -35.62 -5.09 14.13
CA PHE A 3 -34.48 -4.88 15.02
C PHE A 3 -33.39 -5.91 14.71
N ILE A 4 -32.25 -5.45 14.20
CA ILE A 4 -31.12 -6.30 13.81
C ILE A 4 -30.54 -6.99 15.07
N ARG A 5 -30.46 -8.32 15.07
CA ARG A 5 -29.93 -9.13 16.18
C ARG A 5 -28.46 -8.79 16.47
N ARG A 6 -28.17 -8.42 17.72
CA ARG A 6 -26.84 -8.02 18.25
C ARG A 6 -25.70 -9.01 17.92
N GLU A 7 -26.01 -10.30 17.79
CA GLU A 7 -25.11 -11.39 17.37
C GLU A 7 -24.46 -11.17 16.00
N LYS A 8 -25.25 -10.75 15.00
CA LYS A 8 -24.75 -10.48 13.64
C LYS A 8 -23.88 -9.22 13.64
N LEU A 9 -24.19 -8.25 14.49
CA LEU A 9 -23.48 -6.97 14.58
C LEU A 9 -22.03 -7.15 15.05
N LYS A 10 -21.78 -8.01 16.06
CA LYS A 10 -20.42 -8.31 16.55
C LYS A 10 -19.54 -8.98 15.51
N LYS A 11 -20.14 -9.75 14.58
CA LYS A 11 -19.44 -10.42 13.50
C LYS A 11 -18.97 -9.47 12.39
N TYR A 12 -19.73 -8.41 12.11
CA TYR A 12 -19.35 -7.39 11.10
C TYR A 12 -18.56 -6.22 11.69
N LEU A 13 -18.58 -6.04 13.01
CA LEU A 13 -17.85 -5.00 13.73
C LEU A 13 -16.35 -4.91 13.36
N PRO A 14 -15.55 -6.01 13.34
CA PRO A 14 -14.13 -5.91 13.00
C PRO A 14 -13.90 -5.52 11.53
N HIS A 15 -14.78 -5.96 10.61
CA HIS A 15 -14.67 -5.61 9.19
C HIS A 15 -15.03 -4.15 8.91
N ILE A 16 -16.03 -3.61 9.63
CA ILE A 16 -16.42 -2.20 9.54
C ILE A 16 -15.31 -1.32 10.12
N CYS A 17 -14.70 -1.72 11.24
CA CYS A 17 -13.56 -1.01 11.81
C CYS A 17 -12.34 -1.03 10.86
N ALA A 18 -12.02 -2.17 10.23
CA ALA A 18 -10.92 -2.25 9.27
C ALA A 18 -11.16 -1.37 8.02
N PHE A 19 -12.40 -1.30 7.53
CA PHE A 19 -12.78 -0.43 6.43
C PHE A 19 -12.69 1.06 6.79
N VAL A 20 -13.13 1.43 8.00
CA VAL A 20 -13.01 2.81 8.52
C VAL A 20 -11.55 3.19 8.73
N VAL A 21 -10.72 2.28 9.25
CA VAL A 21 -9.28 2.50 9.40
C VAL A 21 -8.60 2.67 8.04
N PHE A 22 -8.94 1.85 7.04
CA PHE A 22 -8.40 2.00 5.68
C PHE A 22 -8.75 3.34 5.01
N LEU A 23 -9.92 3.93 5.35
CA LEU A 23 -10.38 5.21 4.81
C LEU A 23 -9.85 6.42 5.62
N VAL A 24 -9.58 6.26 6.91
CA VAL A 24 -9.16 7.33 7.82
C VAL A 24 -7.64 7.45 7.95
N VAL A 25 -6.88 6.35 7.76
CA VAL A 25 -5.40 6.37 7.78
C VAL A 25 -4.80 7.37 6.77
N PRO A 26 -5.30 7.52 5.54
CA PRO A 26 -4.80 8.54 4.61
C PRO A 26 -5.02 9.98 5.09
N VAL A 27 -6.07 10.22 5.88
CA VAL A 27 -6.40 11.56 6.41
C VAL A 27 -5.46 11.97 7.54
N LEU A 28 -4.89 11.00 8.27
CA LEU A 28 -3.91 11.27 9.34
C LEU A 28 -2.49 11.50 8.78
N VAL A 29 -2.19 10.98 7.59
CA VAL A 29 -0.89 11.18 6.92
C VAL A 29 -0.75 12.59 6.33
N SER A 30 -1.85 13.31 6.06
CA SER A 30 -1.80 14.62 5.38
C SER A 30 -1.67 15.85 6.31
N ALA A 31 -1.43 15.67 7.61
CA ALA A 31 -1.26 16.80 8.54
C ALA A 31 0.23 17.05 8.85
N GLN A 32 0.94 17.75 7.97
CA GLN A 32 2.27 18.29 8.30
C GLN A 32 2.14 19.69 8.94
N PRO A 33 2.72 19.93 10.14
CA PRO A 33 2.79 21.25 10.73
C PRO A 33 3.94 22.03 10.09
N THR A 34 3.64 23.11 9.35
CA THR A 34 4.67 23.98 8.78
C THR A 34 4.94 25.16 9.73
N ASN A 35 6.08 25.09 10.42
CA ASN A 35 6.64 26.21 11.16
C ASN A 35 7.64 26.96 10.27
N SER A 36 7.18 27.85 9.40
CA SER A 36 7.93 29.04 8.93
C SER A 36 7.14 29.79 7.87
N GLY A 37 7.12 31.13 7.97
CA GLY A 37 6.42 32.06 7.07
C GLY A 37 6.97 32.15 5.64
N ALA A 38 7.31 31.03 5.01
CA ALA A 38 7.52 30.90 3.58
C ALA A 38 6.28 30.22 2.97
N ILE A 39 5.94 30.51 1.71
CA ILE A 39 4.89 29.77 1.01
C ILE A 39 5.31 28.29 1.01
N PRO A 40 4.57 27.40 1.70
CA PRO A 40 4.94 26.01 1.78
C PRO A 40 4.77 25.40 0.40
N ASN A 41 5.82 24.76 -0.10
CA ASN A 41 5.73 24.06 -1.37
C ASN A 41 4.65 22.97 -1.24
N PRO A 42 3.60 22.95 -2.09
CA PRO A 42 2.54 21.93 -2.03
C PRO A 42 3.02 20.49 -2.26
N LEU A 43 4.30 20.32 -2.60
CA LEU A 43 4.98 19.03 -2.76
C LEU A 43 5.79 18.59 -1.53
N GLY A 44 5.84 19.41 -0.47
CA GLY A 44 6.57 19.16 0.76
C GLY A 44 7.95 19.83 0.83
N GLU A 45 8.55 19.81 2.02
CA GLU A 45 9.90 20.34 2.27
C GLU A 45 10.97 19.44 1.61
N GLY A 46 12.02 20.04 1.05
CA GLY A 46 13.16 19.29 0.49
C GLY A 46 13.05 18.87 -0.98
N THR A 47 12.01 19.29 -1.72
CA THR A 47 11.89 19.03 -3.17
C THR A 47 12.56 20.10 -4.04
N ASP A 48 13.37 20.98 -3.45
CA ASP A 48 14.09 22.04 -4.18
C ASP A 48 15.19 21.48 -5.10
N THR A 49 15.50 20.18 -4.93
CA THR A 49 16.42 19.41 -5.75
C THR A 49 15.68 18.32 -6.51
N PHE A 50 16.17 18.00 -7.73
CA PHE A 50 15.63 16.92 -8.55
C PHE A 50 15.60 15.57 -7.82
N GLU A 51 16.62 15.30 -6.99
CA GLU A 51 16.70 14.10 -6.17
C GLU A 51 15.58 14.04 -5.11
N GLY A 52 15.36 15.13 -4.38
CA GLY A 52 14.29 15.21 -3.37
C GLY A 52 12.90 15.05 -3.97
N PHE A 53 12.67 15.59 -5.17
CA PHE A 53 11.42 15.43 -5.90
C PHE A 53 11.15 13.97 -6.32
N ILE A 54 12.17 13.30 -6.89
CA ILE A 54 12.08 11.87 -7.26
C ILE A 54 11.80 11.02 -6.02
N ARG A 55 12.54 11.22 -4.93
CA ARG A 55 12.35 10.47 -3.67
C ARG A 55 10.95 10.64 -3.09
N LYS A 56 10.42 11.87 -3.08
CA LYS A 56 9.07 12.16 -2.60
C LYS A 56 8.01 11.47 -3.45
N ILE A 57 8.13 11.50 -4.78
CA ILE A 57 7.18 10.81 -5.67
C ILE A 57 7.22 9.29 -5.45
N LEU A 58 8.42 8.71 -5.36
CA LEU A 58 8.54 7.27 -5.15
C LEU A 58 7.93 6.84 -3.82
N SER A 59 8.19 7.57 -2.74
CA SER A 59 7.71 7.21 -1.40
C SER A 59 6.23 7.53 -1.17
N ASP A 60 5.77 8.71 -1.56
CA ASP A 60 4.39 9.15 -1.26
C ASP A 60 3.37 8.72 -2.32
N VAL A 61 3.80 8.39 -3.53
CA VAL A 61 2.87 8.05 -4.63
C VAL A 61 3.00 6.58 -5.01
N VAL A 62 4.20 6.10 -5.31
CA VAL A 62 4.38 4.76 -5.88
C VAL A 62 4.13 3.65 -4.86
N VAL A 63 4.68 3.78 -3.64
CA VAL A 63 4.51 2.77 -2.58
C VAL A 63 3.03 2.59 -2.16
N PRO A 64 2.27 3.64 -1.82
CA PRO A 64 0.88 3.46 -1.38
C PRO A 64 -0.01 2.94 -2.52
N ILE A 65 0.12 3.47 -3.73
CA ILE A 65 -0.66 2.99 -4.88
C ILE A 65 -0.31 1.53 -5.19
N GLY A 66 0.98 1.19 -5.20
CA GLY A 66 1.45 -0.18 -5.43
C GLY A 66 0.90 -1.17 -4.39
N SER A 67 0.86 -0.77 -3.11
CA SER A 67 0.32 -1.61 -2.03
C SER A 67 -1.18 -1.92 -2.21
N VAL A 68 -1.97 -0.94 -2.65
CA VAL A 68 -3.41 -1.10 -2.90
C VAL A 68 -3.63 -2.02 -4.10
N ILE A 69 -2.86 -1.82 -5.18
CA ILE A 69 -2.93 -2.66 -6.38
C ILE A 69 -2.59 -4.12 -6.04
N VAL A 70 -1.48 -4.37 -5.35
CA VAL A 70 -1.07 -5.72 -4.94
C VAL A 70 -2.16 -6.39 -4.11
N THR A 71 -2.73 -5.67 -3.15
CA THR A 71 -3.84 -6.17 -2.31
C THR A 71 -5.06 -6.54 -3.16
N PHE A 72 -5.42 -5.71 -4.13
CA PHE A 72 -6.55 -5.96 -5.02
C PHE A 72 -6.34 -7.22 -5.88
N PHE A 73 -5.15 -7.36 -6.47
CA PHE A 73 -4.79 -8.55 -7.26
C PHE A 73 -4.74 -9.84 -6.41
N LEU A 74 -4.34 -9.73 -5.14
CA LEU A 74 -4.34 -10.85 -4.20
C LEU A 74 -5.76 -11.33 -3.91
N ILE A 75 -6.68 -10.40 -3.67
CA ILE A 75 -8.11 -10.72 -3.50
C ILE A 75 -8.67 -11.35 -4.79
N PHE A 76 -8.41 -10.73 -5.94
CA PHE A 76 -8.92 -11.20 -7.23
C PHE A 76 -8.43 -12.60 -7.59
N SER A 77 -7.14 -12.87 -7.41
CA SER A 77 -6.56 -14.19 -7.66
C SER A 77 -7.09 -15.26 -6.69
N GLY A 78 -7.36 -14.90 -5.44
CA GLY A 78 -8.05 -15.76 -4.47
C GLY A 78 -9.47 -16.14 -4.92
N PHE A 79 -10.26 -15.17 -5.40
CA PHE A 79 -11.59 -15.45 -5.96
C PHE A 79 -11.52 -16.37 -7.19
N LEU A 80 -10.53 -16.17 -8.07
CA LEU A 80 -10.33 -17.03 -9.23
C LEU A 80 -10.01 -18.48 -8.82
N PHE A 81 -9.26 -18.66 -7.73
CA PHE A 81 -8.94 -19.98 -7.19
C PHE A 81 -10.16 -20.71 -6.61
N VAL A 82 -11.00 -20.00 -5.84
CA VAL A 82 -12.23 -20.58 -5.27
C VAL A 82 -13.26 -20.91 -6.34
N THR A 83 -13.40 -20.07 -7.36
CA THR A 83 -14.36 -20.26 -8.46
C THR A 83 -13.96 -21.35 -9.45
N ALA A 84 -12.70 -21.82 -9.43
CA ALA A 84 -12.24 -22.87 -10.31
C ALA A 84 -12.89 -24.24 -10.04
N GLN A 85 -13.37 -24.49 -8.81
CA GLN A 85 -14.18 -25.67 -8.41
C GLN A 85 -13.68 -27.03 -8.95
N GLY A 86 -12.36 -27.21 -9.14
CA GLY A 86 -11.79 -28.46 -9.66
C GLY A 86 -11.74 -28.59 -11.18
N ASN A 87 -12.12 -27.56 -11.95
CA ASN A 87 -11.82 -27.51 -13.38
C ASN A 87 -10.32 -27.22 -13.59
N GLU A 88 -9.60 -28.19 -14.14
CA GLU A 88 -8.15 -28.15 -14.41
C GLU A 88 -7.70 -26.87 -15.16
N GLU A 89 -8.46 -26.42 -16.15
CA GLU A 89 -8.10 -25.24 -16.95
C GLU A 89 -8.19 -23.96 -16.13
N LYS A 90 -9.28 -23.79 -15.37
CA LYS A 90 -9.49 -22.63 -14.50
C LYS A 90 -8.52 -22.64 -13.31
N LEU A 91 -8.20 -23.81 -12.79
CA LEU A 91 -7.25 -23.97 -11.69
C LEU A 91 -5.83 -23.60 -12.13
N LYS A 92 -5.41 -24.00 -13.34
CA LYS A 92 -4.12 -23.60 -13.92
C LYS A 92 -4.04 -22.08 -14.06
N ARG A 93 -5.11 -21.44 -14.55
CA ARG A 93 -5.19 -19.97 -14.65
C ARG A 93 -5.09 -19.29 -13.28
N ALA A 94 -5.80 -19.79 -12.28
CA ALA A 94 -5.77 -19.26 -10.92
C ALA A 94 -4.38 -19.35 -10.28
N LYS A 95 -3.70 -20.49 -10.43
CA LYS A 95 -2.32 -20.67 -9.94
C LYS A 95 -1.36 -19.67 -10.59
N THR A 96 -1.44 -19.49 -11.90
CA THR A 96 -0.63 -18.51 -12.61
C THR A 96 -0.91 -17.08 -12.11
N ALA A 97 -2.18 -16.72 -11.91
CA ALA A 97 -2.55 -15.41 -11.39
C ALA A 97 -2.00 -15.15 -9.97
N ILE A 98 -2.04 -16.14 -9.08
CA ILE A 98 -1.44 -16.03 -7.73
C ILE A 98 0.08 -15.86 -7.85
N LEU A 99 0.77 -16.65 -8.68
CA LEU A 99 2.22 -16.53 -8.85
C LEU A 99 2.62 -15.14 -9.32
N TRP A 100 1.94 -14.58 -10.32
CA TRP A 100 2.20 -13.22 -10.78
C TRP A 100 1.91 -12.17 -9.70
N THR A 101 0.87 -12.37 -8.89
CA THR A 101 0.58 -11.47 -7.77
C THR A 101 1.69 -11.51 -6.71
N VAL A 102 2.20 -12.70 -6.38
CA VAL A 102 3.31 -12.87 -5.43
C VAL A 102 4.60 -12.24 -5.96
N ILE A 103 4.90 -12.41 -7.24
CA ILE A 103 6.06 -11.77 -7.88
C ILE A 103 5.93 -10.25 -7.81
N GLY A 104 4.75 -9.69 -8.14
CA GLY A 104 4.50 -8.25 -8.04
C GLY A 104 4.67 -7.72 -6.61
N ALA A 105 4.18 -8.46 -5.62
CA ALA A 105 4.38 -8.12 -4.20
C ALA A 105 5.86 -8.17 -3.79
N ALA A 106 6.58 -9.20 -4.22
CA ALA A 106 8.00 -9.35 -3.93
C ALA A 106 8.84 -8.23 -4.54
N VAL A 107 8.52 -7.80 -5.77
CA VAL A 107 9.20 -6.66 -6.42
C VAL A 107 8.93 -5.36 -5.66
N LEU A 108 7.68 -5.13 -5.22
CA LEU A 108 7.34 -3.93 -4.44
C LEU A 108 8.14 -3.87 -3.14
N LEU A 109 8.15 -4.96 -2.37
CA LEU A 109 8.88 -5.05 -1.11
C LEU A 109 10.40 -4.97 -1.33
N GLY A 110 10.91 -5.63 -2.38
CA GLY A 110 12.32 -5.61 -2.73
C GLY A 110 12.81 -4.21 -3.12
N ALA A 111 12.01 -3.45 -3.86
CA ALA A 111 12.35 -2.09 -4.25
C ALA A 111 12.52 -1.16 -3.03
N VAL A 112 11.59 -1.25 -2.07
CA VAL A 112 11.65 -0.47 -0.82
C VAL A 112 12.86 -0.88 0.01
N ALA A 113 13.09 -2.18 0.19
CA ALA A 113 14.23 -2.68 0.96
C ALA A 113 15.59 -2.26 0.37
N ILE A 114 15.74 -2.33 -0.96
CA ILE A 114 16.98 -1.91 -1.62
C ILE A 114 17.17 -0.39 -1.49
N SER A 115 16.11 0.40 -1.60
CA SER A 115 16.19 1.87 -1.49
C SER A 115 16.70 2.27 -0.10
N GLU A 116 16.16 1.67 0.97
CA GLU A 116 16.58 1.92 2.35
C GLU A 116 18.04 1.50 2.62
N LEU A 117 18.48 0.38 2.04
CA LEU A 117 19.89 -0.06 2.13
C LEU A 117 20.85 0.92 1.44
N VAL A 118 20.46 1.49 0.30
CA VAL A 118 21.28 2.48 -0.39
C VAL A 118 21.32 3.79 0.40
N GLU A 119 20.19 4.24 0.94
CA GLU A 119 20.12 5.46 1.75
C GLU A 119 20.99 5.37 3.00
N SER A 120 20.86 4.28 3.76
CA SER A 120 21.69 4.05 4.96
C SER A 120 23.19 4.04 4.65
N THR A 121 23.58 3.42 3.53
CA THR A 121 24.99 3.41 3.09
C THR A 121 25.47 4.81 2.73
N VAL A 122 24.65 5.61 2.03
CA VAL A 122 25.03 6.97 1.61
C VAL A 122 25.13 7.92 2.81
N ASP A 123 24.23 7.80 3.77
CA ASP A 123 24.22 8.66 4.96
C ASP A 123 25.41 8.37 5.90
N GLU A 124 25.83 7.12 5.99
CA GLU A 124 27.05 6.72 6.72
C GLU A 124 28.31 7.34 6.10
N LEU A 125 28.34 7.48 4.76
CA LEU A 125 29.45 8.12 4.05
C LEU A 125 29.44 9.65 4.14
N LYS A 126 28.27 10.28 4.27
CA LYS A 126 28.16 11.75 4.43
C LYS A 126 28.54 12.25 5.83
N THR A 127 28.48 11.38 6.83
CA THR A 127 28.74 11.74 8.24
C THR A 127 30.23 11.63 8.63
N LYS A 128 31.07 11.03 7.77
CA LYS A 128 32.54 11.04 7.90
C LYS A 128 33.16 12.19 7.12
#